data_AF-A0ABD3WHU7-F1
#
_entry.id   AF-A0ABD3WHU7-F1
#
_cell.length_a   1.000
_cell.length_b   1.000
_cell.length_c   1.000
_cell.angle_alpha   90.00
_cell.angle_beta   90.00
_cell.angle_gamma   90.00
#
_symmetry.space_group_name_H-M   'P 1'
#
loop_
_entity.id
_entity.type
_entity.pdbx_description
1 polymer ?
#
loop_
_entity_poly.entity_id
_entity_poly.type
_entity_poly.pdbx_seq_one_letter_code
_entity_poly.pdbx_strand_id
1 'polypeptide(L)'
;MASAYCVKIVSNKIQERARSVLETRGAEFDNRIGFDRLLRNPELKKNPLYRDVRTIHKALPYKDTSEIYAYLEAHFDKPDRVKIVLKELTKSDNDSQETTAEEHIPSFDSQNEYKNKGKQPLALEARLVQDVKELHEILPDCDPSYLYQRLKKNLNDGDIVTKIAIELLEKRNYPKLKERMDKERKQAFKIKLENQKFDMAQFLSNFPNPSKFFFNTEKAVSKNYQDHVVVYLKNTYPMLKDCYIRSLMKAHANHLAPVVQELETQFPGITHGGRSKALRATNRGRGYPYPEDPDELFFQEVLYCQHKKEIADFLEEEKRQREQRVMKAKEKKELLECSCCFDDECLFEDMTSCADGHLFCKECVRRSTETVIGMGKTEFPCFTESCEYKFTLSALQQVLPPSMFSILLRKLQEEEIKAADIPDLVFCPFCSFATIMPNKEDKVFCCQNLDCLKESCRLCKEPNHIPLHCDEIKKQGETNMMAYIEVKMTEAMLRTCPNCRKNFYKESGCNKMTCVCGTTMCYVCREANIGYNHFEVKCPLDSNIFELHKEEMLRASEEASKKYIEEHPDAVNLNFKYDPSKHLQQIWIFRFRYKMDLNYNDILALHYQ
;
A
#
# COMPACT_ATOMS: atom_id res chain seq x y z
N MET A 1 46.10 -24.99 40.14
CA MET A 1 46.45 -25.21 38.72
C MET A 1 46.22 -26.65 38.22
N ALA A 2 46.22 -27.68 39.08
CA ALA A 2 45.90 -29.06 38.66
C ALA A 2 44.43 -29.30 38.25
N SER A 3 43.46 -28.54 38.79
CA SER A 3 42.04 -28.67 38.43
C SER A 3 41.72 -28.14 37.01
N ALA A 4 42.35 -27.04 36.58
CA ALA A 4 42.15 -26.45 35.25
C ALA A 4 42.81 -27.27 34.12
N TYR A 5 43.91 -27.97 34.41
CA TYR A 5 44.57 -28.87 33.45
C TYR A 5 43.78 -30.17 33.25
N CYS A 6 43.16 -30.72 34.30
CA CYS A 6 42.27 -31.89 34.16
C CYS A 6 41.04 -31.61 33.28
N VAL A 7 40.43 -30.41 33.39
CA VAL A 7 39.24 -30.05 32.60
C VAL A 7 39.54 -29.89 31.10
N LYS A 8 40.71 -29.35 30.74
CA LYS A 8 41.14 -29.23 29.32
C LYS A 8 41.48 -30.58 28.68
N ILE A 9 42.11 -31.49 29.43
CA ILE A 9 42.46 -32.84 28.94
C ILE A 9 41.19 -33.69 28.73
N VAL A 10 40.17 -33.53 29.59
CA VAL A 10 38.89 -34.24 29.46
C VAL A 10 38.08 -33.72 28.27
N SER A 11 38.08 -32.41 27.99
CA SER A 11 37.37 -31.84 26.84
C SER A 11 37.98 -32.28 25.49
N ASN A 12 39.32 -32.30 25.37
CA ASN A 12 40.01 -32.77 24.16
C ASN A 12 39.80 -34.28 23.91
N LYS A 13 39.87 -35.13 24.95
CA LYS A 13 39.60 -36.58 24.79
C LYS A 13 38.16 -36.91 24.39
N ILE A 14 37.22 -36.03 24.71
CA ILE A 14 35.81 -36.18 24.34
C ILE A 14 35.59 -35.76 22.88
N GLN A 15 36.23 -34.69 22.44
CA GLN A 15 36.23 -34.27 21.02
C GLN A 15 36.89 -35.33 20.11
N GLU A 16 37.98 -35.97 20.57
CA GLU A 16 38.61 -37.09 19.86
C GLU A 16 37.69 -38.33 19.80
N ARG A 17 36.94 -38.62 20.88
CA ARG A 17 35.93 -39.69 20.89
C ARG A 17 34.78 -39.42 19.92
N ALA A 18 34.29 -38.18 19.85
CA ALA A 18 33.23 -37.80 18.91
C ALA A 18 33.68 -37.90 17.45
N ARG A 19 34.92 -37.50 17.13
CA ARG A 19 35.51 -37.70 15.80
C ARG A 19 35.71 -39.17 15.44
N SER A 20 36.17 -39.99 16.39
CA SER A 20 36.31 -41.44 16.20
C SER A 20 34.97 -42.14 15.93
N VAL A 21 33.87 -41.70 16.54
CA VAL A 21 32.52 -42.22 16.27
C VAL A 21 32.02 -41.82 14.88
N LEU A 22 32.30 -40.59 14.43
CA LEU A 22 31.99 -40.13 13.07
C LEU A 22 32.80 -40.90 12.01
N GLU A 23 34.07 -41.22 12.29
CA GLU A 23 34.93 -41.98 11.38
C GLU A 23 34.56 -43.47 11.30
N THR A 24 34.13 -44.10 12.39
CA THR A 24 33.79 -45.53 12.43
C THR A 24 32.40 -45.88 11.91
N ARG A 25 31.46 -44.92 11.91
CA ARG A 25 30.07 -45.11 11.43
C ARG A 25 29.73 -44.32 10.17
N GLY A 26 30.67 -43.55 9.63
CA GLY A 26 30.48 -42.71 8.43
C GLY A 26 30.19 -43.47 7.12
N ALA A 27 30.28 -44.80 7.10
CA ALA A 27 30.00 -45.60 5.91
C ALA A 27 28.51 -45.96 5.71
N GLU A 28 27.62 -45.68 6.67
CA GLU A 28 26.17 -45.95 6.53
C GLU A 28 25.31 -44.69 6.30
N PHE A 29 25.91 -43.50 6.29
CA PHE A 29 25.20 -42.23 6.08
C PHE A 29 25.70 -41.54 4.81
N ASP A 30 25.01 -41.82 3.71
CA ASP A 30 25.22 -41.16 2.42
C ASP A 30 24.75 -39.69 2.49
N ASN A 31 25.67 -38.75 2.22
CA ASN A 31 25.56 -37.30 2.43
C ASN A 31 24.61 -36.56 1.46
N ARG A 32 23.51 -37.19 1.00
CA ARG A 32 22.54 -36.56 0.07
C ARG A 32 21.07 -36.74 0.43
N ILE A 33 20.75 -37.12 1.67
CA ILE A 33 19.35 -37.30 2.08
C ILE A 33 19.14 -36.66 3.46
N GLY A 34 18.90 -35.35 3.48
CA GLY A 34 18.64 -34.57 4.68
C GLY A 34 17.37 -35.01 5.42
N PHE A 35 17.42 -34.93 6.75
CA PHE A 35 16.40 -34.93 7.82
C PHE A 35 15.19 -35.90 7.77
N ASP A 36 14.72 -36.27 6.59
CA ASP A 36 13.44 -36.91 6.33
C ASP A 36 13.53 -38.45 6.36
N ARG A 37 14.74 -39.05 6.31
CA ARG A 37 14.93 -40.51 6.48
C ARG A 37 15.14 -40.91 7.96
N LEU A 38 15.80 -40.06 8.75
CA LEU A 38 16.03 -40.29 10.19
C LEU A 38 14.72 -40.28 11.00
N LEU A 39 13.74 -39.45 10.61
CA LEU A 39 12.42 -39.38 11.24
C LEU A 39 11.51 -40.59 10.92
N ARG A 40 11.82 -41.36 9.88
CA ARG A 40 11.03 -42.50 9.41
C ARG A 40 11.49 -43.85 9.96
N ASN A 41 12.64 -43.92 10.64
CA ASN A 41 13.13 -45.18 11.20
C ASN A 41 12.46 -45.48 12.57
N PRO A 42 11.59 -46.51 12.70
CA PRO A 42 10.81 -46.75 13.91
C PRO A 42 11.66 -47.13 15.13
N GLU A 43 12.88 -47.61 14.92
CA GLU A 43 13.79 -48.04 15.99
C GLU A 43 14.42 -46.87 16.75
N LEU A 44 14.70 -45.75 16.07
CA LEU A 44 15.33 -44.56 16.67
C LEU A 44 14.41 -43.79 17.62
N LYS A 45 13.08 -43.91 17.46
CA LYS A 45 12.11 -43.34 18.41
C LYS A 45 12.18 -43.95 19.81
N LYS A 46 12.79 -45.14 19.95
CA LYS A 46 13.01 -45.80 21.25
C LYS A 46 14.33 -45.39 21.91
N ASN A 47 15.21 -44.67 21.22
CA ASN A 47 16.49 -44.23 21.76
C ASN A 47 16.32 -42.97 22.64
N PRO A 48 16.80 -42.96 23.90
CA PRO A 48 16.68 -41.83 24.81
C PRO A 48 17.22 -40.50 24.26
N LEU A 49 18.21 -40.55 23.35
CA LEU A 49 18.84 -39.36 22.77
C LEU A 49 18.01 -38.67 21.69
N TYR A 50 17.00 -39.33 21.14
CA TYR A 50 16.22 -38.79 20.01
C TYR A 50 15.48 -37.49 20.38
N ARG A 51 14.97 -37.40 21.61
CA ARG A 51 14.34 -36.18 22.14
C ARG A 51 15.34 -35.04 22.29
N ASP A 52 16.57 -35.38 22.70
CA ASP A 52 17.63 -34.42 22.97
C ASP A 52 18.17 -33.82 21.66
N VAL A 53 18.37 -34.65 20.62
CA VAL A 53 18.77 -34.21 19.27
C VAL A 53 17.74 -33.25 18.68
N ARG A 54 16.45 -33.58 18.78
CA ARG A 54 15.37 -32.72 18.29
C ARG A 54 15.32 -31.38 19.03
N THR A 55 15.68 -31.39 20.32
CA THR A 55 15.71 -30.17 21.13
C THR A 55 16.88 -29.27 20.72
N ILE A 56 18.05 -29.85 20.48
CA ILE A 56 19.24 -29.08 20.05
C ILE A 56 19.09 -28.60 18.61
N HIS A 57 18.60 -29.41 17.67
CA HIS A 57 18.38 -29.00 16.28
C HIS A 57 17.29 -27.90 16.16
N LYS A 58 16.32 -27.84 17.07
CA LYS A 58 15.39 -26.71 17.13
C LYS A 58 16.06 -25.41 17.58
N ALA A 59 17.07 -25.51 18.45
CA ALA A 59 17.82 -24.36 18.92
C ALA A 59 18.94 -23.93 17.96
N LEU A 60 19.53 -24.89 17.23
CA LEU A 60 20.59 -24.69 16.23
C LEU A 60 20.21 -25.38 14.92
N PRO A 61 19.24 -24.84 14.15
CA PRO A 61 18.72 -25.48 12.93
C PRO A 61 19.72 -25.54 11.77
N TYR A 62 20.84 -24.82 11.88
CA TYR A 62 21.92 -24.77 10.90
C TYR A 62 23.04 -25.80 11.14
N LYS A 63 23.05 -26.52 12.28
CA LYS A 63 24.06 -27.55 12.58
C LYS A 63 23.59 -28.94 12.13
N ASP A 64 24.52 -29.75 11.61
CA ASP A 64 24.20 -31.08 11.10
C ASP A 64 23.64 -31.98 12.22
N THR A 65 22.55 -32.69 11.93
CA THR A 65 21.87 -33.54 12.91
C THR A 65 22.74 -34.71 13.37
N SER A 66 23.65 -35.19 12.51
CA SER A 66 24.61 -36.26 12.78
C SER A 66 25.72 -35.79 13.72
N GLU A 67 26.16 -34.54 13.57
CA GLU A 67 27.10 -33.89 14.47
C GLU A 67 26.47 -33.73 15.87
N ILE A 68 25.23 -33.22 15.93
CA ILE A 68 24.47 -33.10 17.18
C ILE A 68 24.32 -34.46 17.88
N TYR A 69 24.05 -35.53 17.12
CA TYR A 69 23.91 -36.88 17.67
C TYR A 69 25.23 -37.39 18.27
N ALA A 70 26.36 -37.21 17.58
CA ALA A 70 27.67 -37.65 18.07
C ALA A 70 28.07 -36.95 19.39
N TYR A 71 27.81 -35.65 19.51
CA TYR A 71 28.06 -34.89 20.75
C TYR A 71 27.14 -35.33 21.91
N LEU A 72 25.89 -35.68 21.61
CA LEU A 72 24.95 -36.19 22.61
C LEU A 72 25.29 -37.63 23.05
N GLU A 73 25.76 -38.48 22.13
CA GLU A 73 26.23 -39.84 22.44
C GLU A 73 27.51 -39.79 23.29
N ALA A 74 28.45 -38.88 22.98
CA ALA A 74 29.66 -38.65 23.78
C ALA A 74 29.38 -38.14 25.21
N HIS A 75 28.19 -37.58 25.45
CA HIS A 75 27.74 -37.10 26.75
C HIS A 75 26.52 -37.87 27.30
N PHE A 76 26.32 -39.11 26.85
CA PHE A 76 25.16 -39.92 27.20
C PHE A 76 24.96 -40.05 28.73
N ASP A 77 26.01 -40.24 29.50
CA ASP A 77 25.90 -40.47 30.96
C ASP A 77 25.65 -39.20 31.80
N LYS A 78 25.56 -38.00 31.18
CA LYS A 78 25.39 -36.72 31.89
C LYS A 78 23.92 -36.27 31.93
N PRO A 79 23.40 -35.84 33.10
CA PRO A 79 22.00 -35.42 33.23
C PRO A 79 21.68 -34.09 32.52
N ASP A 80 22.65 -33.17 32.40
CA ASP A 80 22.51 -31.88 31.70
C ASP A 80 23.11 -31.88 30.27
N ARG A 81 23.20 -33.05 29.64
CA ARG A 81 23.87 -33.23 28.34
C ARG A 81 23.41 -32.27 27.24
N VAL A 82 22.11 -31.92 27.19
CA VAL A 82 21.57 -30.98 26.20
C VAL A 82 22.20 -29.59 26.33
N LYS A 83 22.32 -29.07 27.56
CA LYS A 83 22.91 -27.74 27.83
C LYS A 83 24.41 -27.74 27.56
N ILE A 84 25.10 -28.84 27.86
CA ILE A 84 26.54 -28.97 27.63
C ILE A 84 26.82 -28.96 26.12
N VAL A 85 26.09 -29.76 25.35
CA VAL A 85 26.25 -29.84 23.88
C VAL A 85 25.90 -28.52 23.20
N LEU A 86 24.82 -27.84 23.61
CA LEU A 86 24.46 -26.51 23.10
C LEU A 86 25.57 -25.48 23.31
N LYS A 87 26.24 -25.52 24.47
CA LYS A 87 27.32 -24.58 24.82
C LYS A 87 28.63 -24.90 24.08
N GLU A 88 28.89 -26.16 23.75
CA GLU A 88 30.07 -26.54 22.97
C GLU A 88 29.89 -26.25 21.48
N LEU A 89 28.71 -26.51 20.91
CA LEU A 89 28.39 -26.25 19.49
C LEU A 89 28.28 -24.75 19.15
N THR A 90 28.04 -23.89 20.13
CA THR A 90 27.97 -22.42 19.93
C THR A 90 29.31 -21.72 20.15
N LYS A 91 30.24 -22.35 20.90
CA LYS A 91 31.57 -21.79 21.13
C LYS A 91 32.52 -21.99 19.96
N SER A 92 32.29 -22.99 19.10
CA SER A 92 33.09 -23.19 17.89
C SER A 92 32.94 -22.05 16.88
N ASP A 93 31.85 -21.29 16.94
CA ASP A 93 31.47 -20.35 15.90
C ASP A 93 31.95 -18.90 16.19
N ASN A 94 32.28 -18.59 17.45
CA ASN A 94 32.73 -17.25 17.88
C ASN A 94 34.21 -16.92 17.56
N ASP A 95 35.01 -17.87 17.09
CA ASP A 95 36.44 -17.64 16.80
C ASP A 95 36.70 -17.21 15.33
N SER A 96 35.67 -17.02 14.48
CA SER A 96 35.89 -16.93 13.02
C SER A 96 35.46 -15.67 12.27
N GLN A 97 34.81 -14.64 12.86
CA GLN A 97 34.41 -13.45 12.06
C GLN A 97 34.46 -12.11 12.84
N GLU A 98 35.58 -11.40 12.75
CA GLU A 98 35.66 -9.92 12.85
C GLU A 98 35.92 -9.36 11.45
N THR A 99 35.03 -8.52 10.88
CA THR A 99 35.38 -7.38 10.00
C THR A 99 34.16 -6.45 9.74
N THR A 100 34.22 -5.26 10.36
CA THR A 100 33.83 -3.90 9.95
C THR A 100 32.73 -3.63 8.89
N ALA A 101 31.70 -2.87 9.29
CA ALA A 101 31.09 -1.80 8.50
C ALA A 101 30.43 -0.76 9.43
N GLU A 102 30.87 0.50 9.33
CA GLU A 102 30.30 1.66 10.03
C GLU A 102 29.09 2.18 9.24
N GLU A 103 27.94 2.36 9.90
CA GLU A 103 26.83 3.16 9.37
C GLU A 103 26.38 4.24 10.36
N HIS A 104 26.09 5.39 9.77
CA HIS A 104 25.90 6.71 10.34
C HIS A 104 24.54 6.82 11.09
N ILE A 105 24.55 7.31 12.33
CA ILE A 105 23.33 7.63 13.11
C ILE A 105 23.23 9.17 13.24
N PRO A 106 22.06 9.80 13.02
CA PRO A 106 21.88 11.26 13.17
C PRO A 106 22.04 11.73 14.62
N SER A 107 22.66 12.90 14.81
CA SER A 107 22.94 13.49 16.12
C SER A 107 21.68 13.84 16.92
N PHE A 108 21.59 13.35 18.15
CA PHE A 108 20.56 13.75 19.12
C PHE A 108 21.08 14.90 19.98
N ASP A 109 20.52 16.09 19.76
CA ASP A 109 20.90 17.32 20.46
C ASP A 109 20.42 17.27 21.92
N SER A 110 21.37 17.29 22.86
CA SER A 110 21.11 17.22 24.31
C SER A 110 21.80 18.39 24.99
N GLN A 111 21.21 19.58 24.95
CA GLN A 111 21.62 20.68 25.83
C GLN A 111 20.74 20.73 27.09
N ASN A 112 21.42 20.67 28.25
CA ASN A 112 20.93 20.72 29.63
C ASN A 112 20.17 19.46 30.07
N GLU A 113 20.62 18.66 31.04
CA GLU A 113 21.16 19.02 32.35
C GLU A 113 22.18 18.00 32.92
N TYR A 114 22.88 18.45 33.97
CA TYR A 114 23.64 17.69 35.00
C TYR A 114 25.16 17.54 34.85
N LYS A 115 25.86 18.49 35.50
CA LYS A 115 27.23 18.34 36.00
C LYS A 115 27.32 17.21 37.05
N ASN A 116 28.28 16.31 36.81
CA ASN A 116 29.03 15.47 37.76
C ASN A 116 28.31 14.39 38.58
N LYS A 117 28.58 13.10 38.24
CA LYS A 117 29.38 12.16 39.05
C LYS A 117 29.52 10.78 38.36
N GLY A 118 30.74 10.23 38.34
CA GLY A 118 31.01 8.79 38.29
C GLY A 118 31.31 8.17 36.92
N LYS A 119 32.52 7.64 36.74
CA LYS A 119 32.96 6.81 35.61
C LYS A 119 32.28 5.43 35.65
N GLN A 120 31.05 5.32 35.18
CA GLN A 120 30.35 4.06 34.87
C GLN A 120 29.17 4.13 33.83
N PRO A 121 28.70 5.29 33.32
CA PRO A 121 27.45 5.32 32.52
C PRO A 121 27.57 4.82 31.07
N LEU A 122 28.74 4.88 30.42
CA LEU A 122 28.85 4.56 28.99
C LEU A 122 28.59 3.08 28.64
N ALA A 123 29.01 2.14 29.50
CA ALA A 123 28.89 0.70 29.20
C ALA A 123 27.46 0.17 29.32
N LEU A 124 26.67 0.74 30.24
CA LEU A 124 25.26 0.37 30.42
C LEU A 124 24.39 0.93 29.30
N GLU A 125 24.68 2.15 28.86
CA GLU A 125 23.97 2.79 27.76
C GLU A 125 24.25 2.10 26.42
N ALA A 126 25.51 1.70 26.17
CA ALA A 126 25.86 0.88 25.01
C ALA A 126 25.15 -0.48 25.01
N ARG A 127 25.06 -1.14 26.18
CA ARG A 127 24.32 -2.40 26.34
C ARG A 127 22.82 -2.23 26.06
N LEU A 128 22.19 -1.17 26.59
CA LEU A 128 20.79 -0.87 26.34
C LEU A 128 20.52 -0.59 24.85
N VAL A 129 21.42 0.12 24.17
CA VAL A 129 21.28 0.37 22.72
C VAL A 129 21.36 -0.93 21.94
N GLN A 130 22.25 -1.85 22.33
CA GLN A 130 22.34 -3.17 21.72
C GLN A 130 21.10 -4.03 21.98
N ASP A 131 20.63 -4.07 23.22
CA ASP A 131 19.41 -4.80 23.61
C ASP A 131 18.16 -4.26 22.87
N VAL A 132 18.10 -2.94 22.59
CA VAL A 132 17.03 -2.32 21.78
C VAL A 132 17.13 -2.76 20.32
N LYS A 133 18.34 -2.84 19.74
CA LYS A 133 18.54 -3.33 18.37
C LYS A 133 18.07 -4.77 18.21
N GLU A 134 18.45 -5.64 19.15
CA GLU A 134 18.01 -7.05 19.16
C GLU A 134 16.48 -7.16 19.23
N LEU A 135 15.82 -6.37 20.09
CA LEU A 135 14.35 -6.34 20.15
C LEU A 135 13.71 -5.76 18.88
N HIS A 136 14.34 -4.79 18.24
CA HIS A 136 13.83 -4.18 17.02
C HIS A 136 14.00 -5.09 15.79
N GLU A 137 15.02 -5.95 15.77
CA GLU A 137 15.14 -7.01 14.75
C GLU A 137 14.00 -8.03 14.85
N ILE A 138 13.58 -8.35 16.08
CA ILE A 138 12.44 -9.24 16.32
C ILE A 138 11.10 -8.53 16.04
N LEU A 139 10.99 -7.25 16.41
CA LEU A 139 9.79 -6.41 16.28
C LEU A 139 10.10 -5.11 15.52
N PRO A 140 10.23 -5.18 14.19
CA PRO A 140 10.59 -4.02 13.37
C PRO A 140 9.49 -2.94 13.35
N ASP A 141 8.25 -3.29 13.70
CA ASP A 141 7.12 -2.36 13.75
C ASP A 141 6.99 -1.63 15.10
N CYS A 142 7.73 -2.06 16.14
CA CYS A 142 7.66 -1.50 17.49
C CYS A 142 8.50 -0.22 17.63
N ASP A 143 8.01 0.75 18.41
CA ASP A 143 8.73 1.99 18.72
C ASP A 143 10.01 1.73 19.55
N PRO A 144 11.22 2.04 19.03
CA PRO A 144 12.49 1.84 19.75
C PRO A 144 12.60 2.64 21.05
N SER A 145 11.93 3.79 21.15
CA SER A 145 11.94 4.60 22.38
C SER A 145 11.12 3.94 23.49
N TYR A 146 10.04 3.26 23.13
CA TYR A 146 9.26 2.43 24.06
C TYR A 146 10.09 1.23 24.56
N LEU A 147 10.79 0.54 23.65
CA LEU A 147 11.69 -0.58 24.00
C LEU A 147 12.80 -0.13 24.95
N TYR A 148 13.46 1.00 24.65
CA TYR A 148 14.49 1.59 25.52
C TYR A 148 13.95 1.92 26.92
N GLN A 149 12.78 2.55 27.01
CA GLN A 149 12.15 2.86 28.31
C GLN A 149 11.78 1.60 29.10
N ARG A 150 11.35 0.53 28.41
CA ARG A 150 10.98 -0.74 29.05
C ARG A 150 12.20 -1.49 29.57
N LEU A 151 13.29 -1.51 28.80
CA LEU A 151 14.58 -2.08 29.20
C LEU A 151 15.21 -1.27 30.36
N LYS A 152 15.19 0.07 30.27
CA LYS A 152 15.68 0.95 31.33
C LYS A 152 14.93 0.79 32.66
N LYS A 153 13.64 0.44 32.62
CA LYS A 153 12.85 0.18 33.85
C LYS A 153 13.20 -1.14 34.53
N ASN A 154 13.81 -2.10 33.83
CA ASN A 154 13.99 -3.47 34.31
C ASN A 154 15.47 -3.93 34.24
N LEU A 155 16.43 -3.02 34.40
CA LEU A 155 17.89 -3.21 34.22
C LEU A 155 18.58 -4.39 34.94
N ASN A 156 17.93 -5.04 35.91
CA ASN A 156 18.55 -6.03 36.80
C ASN A 156 18.27 -7.50 36.42
N ASP A 157 17.53 -7.77 35.34
CA ASP A 157 17.12 -9.12 34.94
C ASP A 157 17.96 -9.61 33.75
N GLY A 158 18.57 -10.80 33.87
CA GLY A 158 19.56 -11.32 32.91
C GLY A 158 18.96 -11.76 31.57
N ASP A 159 17.68 -12.18 31.57
CA ASP A 159 16.95 -12.70 30.40
C ASP A 159 15.86 -11.73 29.91
N ILE A 160 16.08 -10.43 30.12
CA ILE A 160 15.06 -9.40 29.93
C ILE A 160 14.60 -9.23 28.48
N VAL A 161 15.51 -9.31 27.52
CA VAL A 161 15.25 -9.15 26.09
C VAL A 161 14.27 -10.24 25.65
N THR A 162 14.57 -11.50 25.96
CA THR A 162 13.72 -12.64 25.63
C THR A 162 12.35 -12.55 26.28
N LYS A 163 12.28 -12.14 27.57
CA LYS A 163 10.99 -11.98 28.28
C LYS A 163 10.13 -10.88 27.67
N ILE A 164 10.73 -9.74 27.33
CA ILE A 164 10.02 -8.63 26.69
C ILE A 164 9.57 -9.03 25.27
N ALA A 165 10.44 -9.68 24.49
CA ALA A 165 10.09 -10.15 23.15
C ALA A 165 8.88 -11.11 23.19
N ILE A 166 8.88 -12.10 24.09
CA ILE A 166 7.75 -13.03 24.25
C ILE A 166 6.48 -12.28 24.68
N GLU A 167 6.56 -11.42 25.70
CA GLU A 167 5.41 -10.65 26.18
C GLU A 167 4.78 -9.79 25.06
N LEU A 168 5.61 -9.11 24.28
CA LEU A 168 5.16 -8.23 23.20
C LEU A 168 4.60 -9.01 22.01
N LEU A 169 5.20 -10.15 21.64
CA LEU A 169 4.70 -11.04 20.60
C LEU A 169 3.34 -11.65 20.94
N GLU A 170 3.12 -12.00 22.22
CA GLU A 170 1.86 -12.57 22.71
C GLU A 170 0.74 -11.52 22.78
N LYS A 171 1.01 -10.35 23.38
CA LYS A 171 -0.03 -9.34 23.65
C LYS A 171 -0.30 -8.42 22.47
N ARG A 172 0.68 -8.18 21.59
CA ARG A 172 0.63 -7.24 20.45
C ARG A 172 0.11 -5.83 20.78
N ASN A 173 0.18 -5.42 22.04
CA ASN A 173 -0.32 -4.14 22.53
C ASN A 173 0.86 -3.24 22.90
N TYR A 174 1.54 -2.74 21.88
CA TYR A 174 2.68 -1.83 22.02
C TYR A 174 2.59 -0.67 21.01
N PRO A 175 3.16 0.50 21.32
CA PRO A 175 3.21 1.61 20.37
C PRO A 175 3.96 1.22 19.11
N LYS A 176 3.34 1.41 17.95
CA LYS A 176 3.97 1.16 16.66
C LYS A 176 4.84 2.33 16.25
N LEU A 177 6.01 2.04 15.68
CA LEU A 177 6.94 3.04 15.16
C LEU A 177 6.25 3.95 14.14
N LYS A 178 5.45 3.36 13.23
CA LYS A 178 4.68 4.10 12.22
C LYS A 178 3.76 5.15 12.85
N GLU A 179 3.01 4.78 13.89
CA GLU A 179 2.06 5.69 14.54
C GLU A 179 2.76 6.87 15.24
N ARG A 180 3.91 6.62 15.87
CA ARG A 180 4.71 7.69 16.50
C ARG A 180 5.27 8.64 15.45
N MET A 181 5.89 8.09 14.40
CA MET A 181 6.45 8.87 13.29
C MET A 181 5.35 9.69 12.59
N ASP A 182 4.17 9.11 12.38
CA ASP A 182 3.01 9.81 11.83
C ASP A 182 2.55 10.96 12.74
N LYS A 183 2.52 10.76 14.07
CA LYS A 183 2.21 11.83 15.03
C LYS A 183 3.25 12.95 15.02
N GLU A 184 4.54 12.61 15.05
CA GLU A 184 5.64 13.57 15.00
C GLU A 184 5.62 14.37 13.68
N ARG A 185 5.39 13.69 12.56
CA ARG A 185 5.22 14.32 11.24
C ARG A 185 4.01 15.23 11.22
N LYS A 186 2.84 14.80 11.71
CA LYS A 186 1.64 15.63 11.82
C LYS A 186 1.89 16.88 12.67
N GLN A 187 2.60 16.72 13.79
CA GLN A 187 2.94 17.84 14.68
C GLN A 187 3.95 18.80 14.04
N ALA A 188 5.02 18.29 13.44
CA ALA A 188 6.00 19.09 12.70
C ALA A 188 5.35 19.82 11.53
N PHE A 189 4.45 19.15 10.81
CA PHE A 189 3.68 19.71 9.71
C PHE A 189 2.72 20.81 10.18
N LYS A 190 2.03 20.61 11.31
CA LYS A 190 1.22 21.65 11.94
C LYS A 190 2.05 22.87 12.35
N ILE A 191 3.19 22.66 13.00
CA ILE A 191 4.12 23.74 13.37
C ILE A 191 4.62 24.48 12.13
N LYS A 192 4.91 23.75 11.05
CA LYS A 192 5.34 24.33 9.77
C LYS A 192 4.25 25.21 9.16
N LEU A 193 3.01 24.73 9.10
CA LEU A 193 1.87 25.48 8.57
C LEU A 193 1.55 26.72 9.42
N GLU A 194 1.54 26.59 10.75
CA GLU A 194 1.26 27.70 11.65
C GLU A 194 2.31 28.82 11.58
N ASN A 195 3.57 28.47 11.30
CA ASN A 195 4.68 29.42 11.18
C ASN A 195 5.03 29.76 9.72
N GLN A 196 4.25 29.29 8.74
CA GLN A 196 4.52 29.51 7.33
C GLN A 196 4.34 31.00 7.01
N LYS A 197 5.43 31.67 6.66
CA LYS A 197 5.38 33.02 6.09
C LYS A 197 5.03 32.92 4.61
N PHE A 198 4.24 33.87 4.14
CA PHE A 198 3.92 33.95 2.72
C PHE A 198 5.17 34.35 1.92
N ASP A 199 5.56 33.50 0.99
CA ASP A 199 6.62 33.73 0.01
C ASP A 199 6.00 33.60 -1.39
N MET A 200 6.01 34.70 -2.15
CA MET A 200 5.37 34.78 -3.46
C MET A 200 5.97 33.78 -4.46
N ALA A 201 7.30 33.68 -4.51
CA ALA A 201 8.01 32.84 -5.47
C ALA A 201 7.78 31.36 -5.16
N GLN A 202 7.87 30.97 -3.88
CA GLN A 202 7.60 29.61 -3.45
C GLN A 202 6.12 29.23 -3.69
N PHE A 203 5.19 30.16 -3.43
CA PHE A 203 3.76 29.93 -3.63
C PHE A 203 3.41 29.70 -5.11
N LEU A 204 3.90 30.57 -6.01
CA LEU A 204 3.66 30.46 -7.44
C LEU A 204 4.39 29.26 -8.08
N SER A 205 5.52 28.83 -7.53
CA SER A 205 6.17 27.57 -7.95
C SER A 205 5.29 26.35 -7.68
N ASN A 206 4.53 26.33 -6.59
CA ASN A 206 3.61 25.25 -6.26
C ASN A 206 2.28 25.39 -7.02
N PHE A 207 1.82 26.63 -7.22
CA PHE A 207 0.58 26.97 -7.90
C PHE A 207 0.85 27.98 -9.03
N PRO A 208 1.23 27.53 -10.24
CA PRO A 208 1.51 28.46 -11.35
C PRO A 208 0.31 29.31 -11.76
N ASN A 209 -0.91 28.78 -11.60
CA ASN A 209 -2.16 29.49 -11.85
C ASN A 209 -3.11 29.36 -10.65
N PRO A 210 -2.89 30.11 -9.55
CA PRO A 210 -3.65 29.95 -8.32
C PRO A 210 -5.16 30.18 -8.51
N SER A 211 -5.53 31.20 -9.28
CA SER A 211 -6.94 31.50 -9.53
C SER A 211 -7.65 30.36 -10.27
N LYS A 212 -7.04 29.76 -11.29
CA LYS A 212 -7.65 28.61 -11.98
C LYS A 212 -7.72 27.38 -11.07
N PHE A 213 -6.73 27.19 -10.21
CA PHE A 213 -6.63 26.03 -9.33
C PHE A 213 -7.67 26.06 -8.19
N PHE A 214 -7.73 27.14 -7.40
CA PHE A 214 -8.61 27.23 -6.23
C PHE A 214 -10.07 27.51 -6.57
N PHE A 215 -10.36 28.04 -7.76
CA PHE A 215 -11.74 28.21 -8.25
C PHE A 215 -12.27 27.01 -9.02
N ASN A 216 -11.48 25.96 -9.23
CA ASN A 216 -11.95 24.77 -9.91
C ASN A 216 -12.83 23.93 -8.97
N THR A 217 -14.15 23.92 -9.23
CA THR A 217 -15.14 23.20 -8.44
C THR A 217 -15.47 21.79 -8.96
N GLU A 218 -14.78 21.32 -10.01
CA GLU A 218 -15.03 20.00 -10.62
C GLU A 218 -14.63 18.84 -9.71
N LYS A 219 -13.61 19.03 -8.87
CA LYS A 219 -13.08 17.98 -7.98
C LYS A 219 -13.71 18.08 -6.60
N ALA A 220 -14.21 16.95 -6.10
CA ALA A 220 -14.71 16.88 -4.73
C ALA A 220 -13.57 17.04 -3.71
N VAL A 221 -13.76 17.91 -2.72
CA VAL A 221 -12.79 18.16 -1.64
C VAL A 221 -12.96 17.19 -0.47
N SER A 222 -11.85 16.91 0.22
CA SER A 222 -11.80 15.98 1.36
C SER A 222 -12.74 16.41 2.50
N LYS A 223 -13.21 15.46 3.30
CA LYS A 223 -14.03 15.78 4.48
C LYS A 223 -13.27 16.66 5.49
N ASN A 224 -11.98 16.39 5.67
CA ASN A 224 -11.11 17.16 6.55
C ASN A 224 -11.01 18.63 6.11
N TYR A 225 -10.80 18.86 4.81
CA TYR A 225 -10.78 20.19 4.20
C TYR A 225 -12.09 20.94 4.48
N GLN A 226 -13.25 20.30 4.27
CA GLN A 226 -14.56 20.92 4.52
C GLN A 226 -14.72 21.36 5.98
N ASP A 227 -14.27 20.54 6.92
CA ASP A 227 -14.36 20.85 8.35
C ASP A 227 -13.45 22.04 8.72
N HIS A 228 -12.27 22.17 8.10
CA HIS A 228 -11.41 23.35 8.22
C HIS A 228 -12.08 24.61 7.67
N VAL A 229 -12.70 24.55 6.47
CA VAL A 229 -13.39 25.68 5.85
C VAL A 229 -14.52 26.19 6.75
N VAL A 230 -15.33 25.30 7.33
CA VAL A 230 -16.41 25.69 8.26
C VAL A 230 -15.84 26.45 9.47
N VAL A 231 -14.77 25.94 10.08
CA VAL A 231 -14.14 26.59 11.25
C VAL A 231 -13.54 27.94 10.87
N TYR A 232 -12.86 28.02 9.73
CA TYR A 232 -12.30 29.26 9.20
C TYR A 232 -13.36 30.34 8.99
N LEU A 233 -14.45 30.00 8.29
CA LEU A 233 -15.53 30.93 8.01
C LEU A 233 -16.23 31.38 9.29
N LYS A 234 -16.43 30.51 10.28
CA LYS A 234 -16.98 30.88 11.59
C LYS A 234 -16.10 31.85 12.37
N ASN A 235 -14.79 31.61 12.36
CA ASN A 235 -13.82 32.43 13.08
C ASN A 235 -13.61 33.78 12.37
N THR A 236 -13.66 33.80 11.04
CA THR A 236 -13.46 35.00 10.22
C THR A 236 -14.72 35.87 10.12
N TYR A 237 -15.90 35.23 10.00
CA TYR A 237 -17.20 35.89 9.86
C TYR A 237 -18.16 35.51 11.01
N PRO A 238 -17.84 35.86 12.27
CA PRO A 238 -18.61 35.45 13.45
C PRO A 238 -20.04 36.02 13.50
N MET A 239 -20.37 36.98 12.62
CA MET A 239 -21.71 37.56 12.48
C MET A 239 -22.64 36.69 11.62
N LEU A 240 -22.10 35.79 10.80
CA LEU A 240 -22.88 34.91 9.93
C LEU A 240 -23.36 33.69 10.72
N LYS A 241 -24.61 33.27 10.47
CA LYS A 241 -25.19 32.06 11.08
C LYS A 241 -24.57 30.80 10.46
N ASP A 242 -24.37 29.76 11.28
CA ASP A 242 -23.82 28.46 10.82
C ASP A 242 -24.62 27.85 9.66
N CYS A 243 -25.95 27.94 9.70
CA CYS A 243 -26.80 27.44 8.62
C CYS A 243 -26.53 28.14 7.28
N TYR A 244 -26.29 29.46 7.30
CA TYR A 244 -25.99 30.24 6.12
C TYR A 244 -24.60 29.93 5.56
N ILE A 245 -23.59 29.81 6.44
CA ILE A 245 -22.23 29.38 6.04
C ILE A 245 -22.29 28.01 5.34
N ARG A 246 -23.01 27.05 5.92
CA ARG A 246 -23.14 25.71 5.33
C ARG A 246 -23.92 25.70 4.02
N SER A 247 -24.97 26.50 3.87
CA SER A 247 -25.68 26.61 2.60
C SER A 247 -24.81 27.22 1.51
N LEU A 248 -24.02 28.24 1.85
CA LEU A 248 -23.12 28.91 0.93
C LEU A 248 -21.97 27.99 0.49
N MET A 249 -21.37 27.24 1.42
CA MET A 249 -20.39 26.22 1.07
C MET A 249 -20.94 25.19 0.09
N LYS A 250 -22.17 24.68 0.31
CA LYS A 250 -22.80 23.72 -0.61
C LYS A 250 -23.00 24.29 -2.01
N ALA A 251 -23.34 25.58 -2.13
CA ALA A 251 -23.51 26.24 -3.42
C ALA A 251 -22.21 26.27 -4.25
N HIS A 252 -21.06 26.32 -3.58
CA HIS A 252 -19.72 26.38 -4.20
C HIS A 252 -18.94 25.06 -4.09
N ALA A 253 -19.64 23.93 -4.04
CA ALA A 253 -19.03 22.60 -3.92
C ALA A 253 -18.03 22.47 -2.74
N ASN A 254 -18.25 23.24 -1.67
CA ASN A 254 -17.45 23.37 -0.45
C ASN A 254 -16.05 23.98 -0.62
N HIS A 255 -15.73 24.62 -1.74
CA HIS A 255 -14.43 25.29 -1.95
C HIS A 255 -14.39 26.65 -1.24
N LEU A 256 -13.24 27.01 -0.67
CA LEU A 256 -13.10 28.22 0.14
C LEU A 256 -13.05 29.49 -0.71
N ALA A 257 -12.22 29.54 -1.76
CA ALA A 257 -11.97 30.75 -2.55
C ALA A 257 -13.23 31.32 -3.23
N PRO A 258 -14.11 30.51 -3.85
CA PRO A 258 -15.39 31.00 -4.37
C PRO A 258 -16.32 31.53 -3.27
N VAL A 259 -16.39 30.85 -2.14
CA VAL A 259 -17.22 31.25 -0.98
C VAL A 259 -16.75 32.60 -0.44
N VAL A 260 -15.44 32.75 -0.24
CA VAL A 260 -14.82 33.99 0.22
C VAL A 260 -15.11 35.12 -0.77
N GLN A 261 -14.94 34.90 -2.07
CA GLN A 261 -15.21 35.91 -3.09
C GLN A 261 -16.67 36.37 -3.07
N GLU A 262 -17.63 35.45 -2.89
CA GLU A 262 -19.04 35.82 -2.77
C GLU A 262 -19.30 36.64 -1.49
N LEU A 263 -18.72 36.24 -0.36
CA LEU A 263 -18.85 36.98 0.90
C LEU A 263 -18.25 38.37 0.83
N GLU A 264 -17.09 38.54 0.19
CA GLU A 264 -16.46 39.84 -0.01
C GLU A 264 -17.31 40.76 -0.91
N THR A 265 -17.96 40.19 -1.93
CA THR A 265 -18.85 40.92 -2.85
C THR A 265 -20.14 41.34 -2.16
N GLN A 266 -20.71 40.49 -1.31
CA GLN A 266 -21.96 40.77 -0.59
C GLN A 266 -21.77 41.69 0.62
N PHE A 267 -20.60 41.65 1.27
CA PHE A 267 -20.29 42.43 2.46
C PHE A 267 -19.01 43.28 2.29
N PRO A 268 -19.00 44.26 1.37
CA PRO A 268 -17.86 45.13 1.14
C PRO A 268 -17.59 45.99 2.40
N GLY A 269 -16.56 45.61 3.16
CA GLY A 269 -16.22 46.23 4.45
C GLY A 269 -15.78 45.23 5.53
N ILE A 270 -16.00 43.92 5.31
CA ILE A 270 -15.45 42.83 6.12
C ILE A 270 -14.24 42.27 5.38
N THR A 271 -13.07 42.89 5.55
CA THR A 271 -11.84 42.44 4.88
C THR A 271 -11.18 41.30 5.64
N HIS A 272 -10.63 40.32 4.93
CA HIS A 272 -9.74 39.32 5.49
C HIS A 272 -8.57 39.99 6.25
N GLY A 273 -8.31 39.57 7.49
CA GLY A 273 -7.21 40.08 8.32
C GLY A 273 -7.44 41.47 8.95
N GLY A 274 -8.43 42.24 8.49
CA GLY A 274 -8.83 43.50 9.09
C GLY A 274 -9.80 43.27 10.24
N ARG A 275 -9.29 43.12 11.48
CA ARG A 275 -10.14 43.27 12.68
C ARG A 275 -10.79 44.65 12.63
N SER A 276 -12.04 44.75 12.17
CA SER A 276 -12.79 45.99 12.27
C SER A 276 -12.78 46.41 13.74
N LYS A 277 -12.35 47.66 14.01
CA LYS A 277 -12.24 48.19 15.38
C LYS A 277 -13.54 48.05 16.17
N ALA A 278 -14.68 47.97 15.48
CA ALA A 278 -16.02 47.73 16.03
C ALA A 278 -16.25 46.34 16.63
N LEU A 279 -15.47 45.31 16.26
CA LEU A 279 -15.62 43.93 16.77
C LEU A 279 -14.81 43.63 18.04
N ARG A 280 -14.02 44.58 18.57
CA ARG A 280 -13.31 44.41 19.85
C ARG A 280 -14.25 44.32 21.06
N ALA A 281 -15.51 44.77 20.93
CA ALA A 281 -16.39 45.02 22.06
C ALA A 281 -17.30 43.83 22.46
N THR A 282 -17.45 42.80 21.63
CA THR A 282 -18.27 41.62 21.99
C THR A 282 -17.38 40.41 22.18
N ASN A 283 -16.92 40.27 23.42
CA ASN A 283 -16.15 39.16 23.96
C ASN A 283 -16.96 37.84 23.84
N ARG A 284 -16.96 37.21 22.66
CA ARG A 284 -17.54 35.88 22.43
C ARG A 284 -16.42 34.84 22.27
N GLY A 285 -15.98 34.29 23.39
CA GLY A 285 -15.32 32.97 23.48
C GLY A 285 -13.95 32.83 22.81
N ARG A 286 -13.18 31.82 23.23
CA ARG A 286 -12.06 31.32 22.41
C ARG A 286 -12.63 30.91 21.06
N GLY A 287 -11.99 31.29 19.95
CA GLY A 287 -12.39 30.85 18.61
C GLY A 287 -12.54 29.33 18.52
N TYR A 288 -13.33 28.85 17.56
CA TYR A 288 -13.50 27.41 17.36
C TYR A 288 -12.15 26.78 17.00
N PRO A 289 -11.73 25.70 17.68
CA PRO A 289 -10.48 25.02 17.36
C PRO A 289 -10.57 24.38 15.96
N TYR A 290 -9.47 24.42 15.21
CA TYR A 290 -9.33 23.64 13.99
C TYR A 290 -9.27 22.13 14.32
N PRO A 291 -9.61 21.26 13.35
CA PRO A 291 -9.40 19.82 13.46
C PRO A 291 -7.95 19.45 13.85
N GLU A 292 -7.76 18.28 14.45
CA GLU A 292 -6.42 17.82 14.90
C GLU A 292 -5.48 17.55 13.72
N ASP A 293 -6.00 16.96 12.66
CA ASP A 293 -5.26 16.63 11.44
C ASP A 293 -5.29 17.83 10.47
N PRO A 294 -4.20 18.57 10.28
CA PRO A 294 -4.19 19.73 9.40
C PRO A 294 -4.35 19.35 7.92
N ASP A 295 -5.12 20.14 7.17
CA ASP A 295 -5.29 19.97 5.72
C ASP A 295 -4.40 20.97 4.94
N GLU A 296 -3.38 20.48 4.23
CA GLU A 296 -2.38 21.31 3.53
C GLU A 296 -3.01 22.25 2.51
N LEU A 297 -3.92 21.70 1.70
CA LEU A 297 -4.58 22.40 0.62
C LEU A 297 -5.41 23.56 1.16
N PHE A 298 -6.15 23.31 2.25
CA PHE A 298 -6.92 24.35 2.94
C PHE A 298 -6.02 25.52 3.38
N PHE A 299 -4.88 25.27 4.02
CA PHE A 299 -4.00 26.35 4.49
C PHE A 299 -3.36 27.13 3.33
N GLN A 300 -3.00 26.46 2.24
CA GLN A 300 -2.51 27.12 1.02
C GLN A 300 -3.59 27.99 0.37
N GLU A 301 -4.84 27.56 0.39
CA GLU A 301 -5.97 28.35 -0.12
C GLU A 301 -6.33 29.53 0.79
N VAL A 302 -6.17 29.39 2.10
CA VAL A 302 -6.27 30.52 3.03
C VAL A 302 -5.20 31.57 2.72
N LEU A 303 -3.95 31.15 2.49
CA LEU A 303 -2.87 32.06 2.08
C LEU A 303 -3.19 32.74 0.74
N TYR A 304 -3.73 32.00 -0.23
CA TYR A 304 -4.21 32.56 -1.49
C TYR A 304 -5.28 33.63 -1.27
N CYS A 305 -6.32 33.34 -0.47
CA CYS A 305 -7.40 34.29 -0.18
C CYS A 305 -6.86 35.56 0.52
N GLN A 306 -5.87 35.42 1.41
CA GLN A 306 -5.25 36.55 2.12
C GLN A 306 -4.41 37.44 1.19
N HIS A 307 -3.65 36.85 0.26
CA HIS A 307 -2.73 37.56 -0.64
C HIS A 307 -3.25 37.67 -2.08
N LYS A 308 -4.55 37.46 -2.32
CA LYS A 308 -5.15 37.38 -3.66
C LYS A 308 -4.80 38.56 -4.57
N LYS A 309 -4.84 39.78 -4.01
CA LYS A 309 -4.50 41.02 -4.74
C LYS A 309 -3.02 41.10 -5.07
N GLU A 310 -2.16 40.85 -4.07
CA GLU A 310 -0.70 40.85 -4.25
C GLU A 310 -0.26 39.82 -5.32
N ILE A 311 -0.88 38.64 -5.33
CA ILE A 311 -0.64 37.59 -6.32
C ILE A 311 -1.10 38.05 -7.72
N ALA A 312 -2.29 38.63 -7.82
CA ALA A 312 -2.83 39.10 -9.10
C ALA A 312 -1.98 40.24 -9.70
N ASP A 313 -1.61 41.21 -8.88
CA ASP A 313 -0.77 42.34 -9.29
C ASP A 313 0.62 41.86 -9.73
N PHE A 314 1.21 40.89 -9.02
CA PHE A 314 2.49 40.28 -9.39
C PHE A 314 2.44 39.56 -10.74
N LEU A 315 1.41 38.73 -10.96
CA LEU A 315 1.25 37.98 -12.23
C LEU A 315 1.02 38.91 -13.42
N GLU A 316 0.23 39.97 -13.24
CA GLU A 316 -0.02 40.96 -14.31
C GLU A 316 1.26 41.75 -14.63
N GLU A 317 2.03 42.13 -13.61
CA GLU A 317 3.31 42.80 -13.79
C GLU A 317 4.34 41.89 -14.49
N GLU A 318 4.43 40.61 -14.10
CA GLU A 318 5.31 39.63 -14.75
C GLU A 318 4.93 39.43 -16.23
N LYS A 319 3.62 39.31 -16.52
CA LYS A 319 3.10 39.24 -17.89
C LYS A 319 3.47 40.47 -18.70
N ARG A 320 3.26 41.67 -18.15
CA ARG A 320 3.62 42.95 -18.78
C ARG A 320 5.13 43.02 -19.06
N GLN A 321 5.97 42.61 -18.12
CA GLN A 321 7.43 42.57 -18.30
C GLN A 321 7.83 41.56 -19.39
N ARG A 322 7.17 40.41 -19.46
CA ARG A 322 7.39 39.42 -20.52
C ARG A 322 7.02 39.98 -21.90
N GLU A 323 5.84 40.57 -22.05
CA GLU A 323 5.40 41.20 -23.30
C GLU A 323 6.40 42.27 -23.77
N GLN A 324 6.90 43.10 -22.83
CA GLN A 324 7.95 44.08 -23.14
C GLN A 324 9.27 43.46 -23.59
N ARG A 325 9.68 42.31 -23.02
CA ARG A 325 10.87 41.57 -23.45
C ARG A 325 10.68 40.99 -24.85
N VAL A 326 9.53 40.39 -25.14
CA VAL A 326 9.19 39.86 -26.47
C VAL A 326 9.20 40.98 -27.51
N MET A 327 8.57 42.12 -27.23
CA MET A 327 8.57 43.27 -28.16
C MET A 327 9.99 43.78 -28.45
N LYS A 328 10.84 43.91 -27.42
CA LYS A 328 12.25 44.31 -27.60
C LYS A 328 13.05 43.29 -28.41
N ALA A 329 12.85 42.00 -28.17
CA ALA A 329 13.50 40.94 -28.95
C ALA A 329 13.02 40.92 -30.40
N LYS A 330 11.73 41.22 -30.63
CA LYS A 330 11.13 41.34 -31.97
C LYS A 330 11.75 42.49 -32.77
N GLU A 331 11.92 43.66 -32.16
CA GLU A 331 12.59 44.81 -32.77
C GLU A 331 14.04 44.50 -33.15
N LYS A 332 14.74 43.73 -32.31
CA LYS A 332 16.13 43.29 -32.56
C LYS A 332 16.27 42.07 -33.47
N LYS A 333 15.16 41.42 -33.85
CA LYS A 333 15.11 40.15 -34.59
C LYS A 333 15.89 39.01 -33.88
N GLU A 334 15.77 38.96 -32.56
CA GLU A 334 16.41 37.94 -31.69
C GLU A 334 15.44 36.82 -31.27
N LEU A 335 14.20 36.84 -31.77
CA LEU A 335 13.23 35.77 -31.53
C LEU A 335 13.60 34.50 -32.30
N LEU A 336 13.27 33.35 -31.71
CA LEU A 336 13.57 32.03 -32.23
C LEU A 336 12.29 31.29 -32.60
N GLU A 337 12.41 30.39 -33.56
CA GLU A 337 11.34 29.50 -33.98
C GLU A 337 11.48 28.12 -33.32
N CYS A 338 10.39 27.60 -32.76
CA CYS A 338 10.36 26.23 -32.24
C CYS A 338 10.13 25.21 -33.36
N SER A 339 11.08 24.29 -33.57
CA SER A 339 10.96 23.24 -34.62
C SER A 339 9.89 22.16 -34.36
N CYS A 340 9.14 22.25 -33.26
CA CYS A 340 8.05 21.32 -32.94
C CYS A 340 6.66 21.95 -33.13
N CYS A 341 6.43 23.14 -32.60
CA CYS A 341 5.14 23.84 -32.71
C CYS A 341 5.13 24.97 -33.73
N PHE A 342 6.28 25.30 -34.33
CA PHE A 342 6.47 26.38 -35.31
C PHE A 342 6.02 27.76 -34.78
N ASP A 343 6.16 27.97 -33.46
CA ASP A 343 5.98 29.27 -32.82
C ASP A 343 7.26 30.10 -33.04
N ASP A 344 7.15 31.20 -33.76
CA ASP A 344 8.22 32.13 -34.15
C ASP A 344 8.45 33.27 -33.14
N GLU A 345 7.66 33.31 -32.04
CA GLU A 345 7.76 34.33 -31.00
C GLU A 345 8.43 33.84 -29.71
N CYS A 346 9.32 32.83 -29.81
CA CYS A 346 10.01 32.29 -28.64
C CYS A 346 11.24 33.14 -28.24
N LEU A 347 11.34 33.47 -26.95
CA LEU A 347 12.58 34.04 -26.37
C LEU A 347 13.63 32.95 -26.17
N PHE A 348 14.92 33.32 -26.21
CA PHE A 348 16.02 32.37 -25.95
C PHE A 348 15.87 31.63 -24.60
N GLU A 349 15.41 32.33 -23.56
CA GLU A 349 15.19 31.75 -22.22
C GLU A 349 14.03 30.72 -22.18
N ASP A 350 13.12 30.76 -23.14
CA ASP A 350 11.99 29.84 -23.28
C ASP A 350 12.36 28.60 -24.11
N MET A 351 13.58 28.53 -24.62
CA MET A 351 14.06 27.42 -25.44
C MET A 351 14.95 26.47 -24.62
N THR A 352 15.00 25.22 -25.07
CA THR A 352 15.89 24.17 -24.56
C THR A 352 16.34 23.31 -25.73
N SER A 353 17.42 22.55 -25.55
CA SER A 353 17.97 21.71 -26.61
C SER A 353 18.12 20.25 -26.21
N CYS A 354 18.09 19.36 -27.21
CA CYS A 354 18.60 18.00 -27.05
C CYS A 354 20.13 17.99 -26.95
N ALA A 355 20.74 16.84 -26.65
CA ALA A 355 22.20 16.73 -26.54
C ALA A 355 22.96 17.14 -27.82
N ASP A 356 22.34 16.99 -29.00
CA ASP A 356 22.90 17.42 -30.30
C ASP A 356 22.75 18.93 -30.61
N GLY A 357 21.93 19.65 -29.84
CA GLY A 357 21.73 21.10 -30.03
C GLY A 357 20.46 21.53 -30.78
N HIS A 358 19.59 20.62 -31.22
CA HIS A 358 18.28 20.99 -31.78
C HIS A 358 17.42 21.72 -30.74
N LEU A 359 16.89 22.89 -31.10
CA LEU A 359 16.18 23.81 -30.21
C LEU A 359 14.67 23.65 -30.27
N PHE A 360 14.04 23.60 -29.10
CA PHE A 360 12.59 23.50 -28.93
C PHE A 360 12.14 24.38 -27.77
N CYS A 361 10.90 24.87 -27.81
CA CYS A 361 10.35 25.58 -26.67
C CYS A 361 10.17 24.62 -25.48
N LYS A 362 10.39 25.14 -24.27
CA LYS A 362 10.26 24.38 -23.02
C LYS A 362 8.88 23.74 -22.87
N GLU A 363 7.82 24.37 -23.39
CA GLU A 363 6.47 23.84 -23.35
C GLU A 363 6.31 22.53 -24.15
N CYS A 364 6.86 22.46 -25.36
CA CYS A 364 6.84 21.24 -26.17
C CYS A 364 7.61 20.10 -25.49
N VAL A 365 8.81 20.42 -24.97
CA VAL A 365 9.62 19.44 -24.24
C VAL A 365 8.92 18.96 -22.98
N ARG A 366 8.28 19.86 -22.23
CA ARG A 366 7.49 19.52 -21.04
C ARG A 366 6.37 18.55 -21.40
N ARG A 367 5.46 18.92 -22.30
CA ARG A 367 4.29 18.09 -22.67
C ARG A 367 4.67 16.70 -23.17
N SER A 368 5.70 16.62 -24.01
CA SER A 368 6.19 15.34 -24.50
C SER A 368 6.74 14.49 -23.36
N THR A 369 7.56 15.08 -22.50
CA THR A 369 8.14 14.41 -21.33
C THR A 369 7.07 13.93 -20.35
N GLU A 370 6.06 14.76 -20.04
CA GLU A 370 4.92 14.40 -19.20
C GLU A 370 4.16 13.19 -19.77
N THR A 371 3.95 13.17 -21.09
CA THR A 371 3.29 12.05 -21.79
C THR A 371 4.11 10.77 -21.69
N VAL A 372 5.42 10.83 -21.94
CA VAL A 372 6.33 9.68 -21.87
C VAL A 372 6.41 9.13 -20.44
N ILE A 373 6.49 10.00 -19.43
CA ILE A 373 6.45 9.61 -18.01
C ILE A 373 5.11 8.92 -17.68
N GLY A 374 4.00 9.44 -18.22
CA GLY A 374 2.66 8.88 -18.09
C GLY A 374 2.52 7.48 -18.70
N MET A 375 3.25 7.22 -19.80
CA MET A 375 3.36 5.90 -20.43
C MET A 375 4.30 4.94 -19.70
N GLY A 376 4.95 5.39 -18.61
CA GLY A 376 5.86 4.55 -17.83
C GLY A 376 7.26 4.42 -18.40
N LYS A 377 7.63 5.23 -19.39
CA LYS A 377 8.97 5.22 -20.01
C LYS A 377 9.88 6.28 -19.39
N THR A 378 11.18 6.08 -19.52
CA THR A 378 12.25 6.94 -18.99
C THR A 378 13.18 7.51 -20.07
N GLU A 379 12.90 7.18 -21.34
CA GLU A 379 13.68 7.67 -22.48
C GLU A 379 12.97 8.82 -23.19
N PHE A 380 13.67 9.94 -23.36
CA PHE A 380 13.12 11.18 -23.94
C PHE A 380 13.86 11.53 -25.24
N PRO A 381 13.44 10.99 -26.39
CA PRO A 381 14.09 11.25 -27.68
C PRO A 381 13.86 12.71 -28.13
N CYS A 382 14.77 13.19 -28.97
CA CYS A 382 14.58 14.44 -29.72
C CYS A 382 13.34 14.37 -30.63
N PHE A 383 12.79 15.54 -31.01
CA PHE A 383 11.64 15.61 -31.91
C PHE A 383 12.00 15.61 -33.40
N THR A 384 13.28 15.78 -33.73
CA THR A 384 13.76 15.74 -35.12
C THR A 384 13.93 14.28 -35.57
N GLU A 385 13.33 13.90 -36.69
CA GLU A 385 13.33 12.50 -37.19
C GLU A 385 14.74 11.94 -37.47
N SER A 386 15.71 12.79 -37.80
CA SER A 386 17.10 12.40 -38.07
C SER A 386 18.02 12.49 -36.85
N CYS A 387 17.48 12.73 -35.64
CA CYS A 387 18.27 12.90 -34.43
C CYS A 387 18.14 11.68 -33.51
N GLU A 388 19.26 10.98 -33.27
CA GLU A 388 19.33 9.82 -32.37
C GLU A 388 19.55 10.21 -30.90
N TYR A 389 19.78 11.50 -30.63
CA TYR A 389 20.07 12.00 -29.30
C TYR A 389 18.82 12.21 -28.46
N LYS A 390 18.99 12.12 -27.14
CA LYS A 390 17.94 12.29 -26.14
C LYS A 390 18.09 13.66 -25.44
N PHE A 391 17.02 14.10 -24.78
CA PHE A 391 17.11 15.21 -23.84
C PHE A 391 17.87 14.78 -22.59
N THR A 392 18.80 15.62 -22.15
CA THR A 392 19.61 15.34 -20.95
C THR A 392 18.79 15.57 -19.68
N LEU A 393 19.16 14.90 -18.58
CA LEU A 393 18.49 15.13 -17.28
C LEU A 393 18.57 16.59 -16.83
N SER A 394 19.67 17.28 -17.15
CA SER A 394 19.81 18.71 -16.84
C SER A 394 18.82 19.58 -17.64
N ALA A 395 18.65 19.30 -18.93
CA ALA A 395 17.65 19.97 -19.75
C ALA A 395 16.22 19.70 -19.23
N LEU A 396 15.92 18.46 -18.84
CA LEU A 396 14.62 18.09 -18.27
C LEU A 396 14.37 18.73 -16.90
N GLN A 397 15.39 18.87 -16.05
CA GLN A 397 15.29 19.53 -14.76
C GLN A 397 14.90 21.00 -14.88
N GLN A 398 15.38 21.69 -15.92
CA GLN A 398 15.06 23.09 -16.21
C GLN A 398 13.63 23.27 -16.77
N VAL A 399 13.04 22.20 -17.31
CA VAL A 399 11.76 22.23 -18.02
C VAL A 399 10.61 21.72 -17.14
N LEU A 400 10.87 20.68 -16.34
CA LEU A 400 9.85 19.97 -15.58
C LEU A 400 9.60 20.63 -14.21
N PRO A 401 8.36 20.57 -13.70
CA PRO A 401 8.09 20.86 -12.30
C PRO A 401 8.90 19.94 -11.37
N PRO A 402 9.36 20.41 -10.19
CA PRO A 402 10.17 19.63 -9.26
C PRO A 402 9.52 18.29 -8.83
N SER A 403 8.20 18.27 -8.68
CA SER A 403 7.43 17.06 -8.34
C SER A 403 7.53 15.99 -9.42
N MET A 404 7.43 16.39 -10.69
CA MET A 404 7.54 15.49 -11.83
C MET A 404 8.96 15.03 -12.07
N PHE A 405 9.94 15.92 -11.93
CA PHE A 405 11.35 15.56 -12.03
C PHE A 405 11.76 14.56 -10.95
N SER A 406 11.23 14.71 -9.72
CA SER A 406 11.44 13.74 -8.64
C SER A 406 10.87 12.36 -8.96
N ILE A 407 9.68 12.30 -9.60
CA ILE A 407 9.08 11.05 -10.08
C ILE A 407 9.96 10.41 -11.16
N LEU A 408 10.48 11.21 -12.10
CA LEU A 408 11.38 10.75 -13.14
C LEU A 408 12.65 10.12 -12.55
N LEU A 409 13.34 10.82 -11.65
CA LEU A 409 14.56 10.29 -11.02
C LEU A 409 14.31 8.96 -10.30
N ARG A 410 13.18 8.84 -9.60
CA ARG A 410 12.81 7.59 -8.93
C ARG A 410 12.58 6.44 -9.91
N LYS A 411 11.91 6.69 -11.05
CA LYS A 411 11.72 5.68 -12.10
C LYS A 411 13.03 5.26 -12.75
N LEU A 412 13.91 6.22 -13.04
CA LEU A 412 15.25 5.94 -13.57
C LEU A 412 16.04 5.05 -12.60
N GLN A 413 16.06 5.40 -11.32
CA GLN A 413 16.73 4.60 -10.29
C GLN A 413 16.15 3.19 -10.20
N GLU A 414 14.83 3.03 -10.25
CA GLU A 414 14.18 1.71 -10.26
C GLU A 414 14.60 0.86 -11.48
N GLU A 415 14.75 1.47 -12.65
CA GLU A 415 15.20 0.78 -13.86
C GLU A 415 16.68 0.43 -13.82
N GLU A 416 17.53 1.34 -13.34
CA GLU A 416 18.97 1.10 -13.15
C GLU A 416 19.21 -0.07 -12.19
N ILE A 417 18.49 -0.11 -11.07
CA ILE A 417 18.57 -1.20 -10.10
C ILE A 417 18.11 -2.53 -10.73
N LYS A 418 17.05 -2.52 -11.55
CA LYS A 418 16.59 -3.72 -12.29
C LYS A 418 17.61 -4.17 -13.33
N ALA A 419 18.24 -3.22 -14.03
CA ALA A 419 19.24 -3.49 -15.06
C ALA A 419 20.56 -4.02 -14.49
N ALA A 420 20.87 -3.69 -13.23
CA ALA A 420 22.06 -4.19 -12.53
C ALA A 420 22.02 -5.70 -12.21
N ASP A 421 20.87 -6.36 -12.42
CA ASP A 421 20.67 -7.82 -12.23
C ASP A 421 21.27 -8.36 -10.90
N ILE A 422 21.02 -7.62 -9.82
CA ILE A 422 21.57 -7.92 -8.49
C ILE A 422 20.93 -9.23 -7.97
N PRO A 423 21.72 -10.22 -7.54
CA PRO A 423 21.19 -11.50 -7.06
C PRO A 423 20.36 -11.30 -5.79
N ASP A 424 19.28 -12.08 -5.69
CA ASP A 424 18.36 -12.12 -4.54
C ASP A 424 17.70 -10.76 -4.18
N LEU A 425 17.70 -9.81 -5.13
CA LEU A 425 17.01 -8.54 -4.97
C LEU A 425 15.50 -8.72 -5.00
N VAL A 426 14.81 -8.18 -3.99
CA VAL A 426 13.35 -8.20 -3.86
C VAL A 426 12.82 -6.78 -3.75
N PHE A 427 11.81 -6.46 -4.57
CA PHE A 427 11.12 -5.17 -4.54
C PHE A 427 9.88 -5.21 -3.66
N CYS A 428 9.64 -4.12 -2.95
CA CYS A 428 8.37 -3.86 -2.28
C CYS A 428 7.26 -3.71 -3.35
N PRO A 429 6.08 -4.33 -3.18
CA PRO A 429 4.97 -4.18 -4.12
C PRO A 429 4.20 -2.86 -3.95
N PHE A 430 4.44 -2.13 -2.86
CA PHE A 430 3.68 -0.94 -2.50
C PHE A 430 4.47 0.38 -2.63
N CYS A 431 5.78 0.31 -2.82
CA CYS A 431 6.65 1.49 -2.99
C CYS A 431 7.95 1.11 -3.71
N SER A 432 8.78 2.10 -4.02
CA SER A 432 10.05 1.97 -4.73
C SER A 432 11.20 1.34 -3.92
N PHE A 433 10.92 0.80 -2.73
CA PHE A 433 11.96 0.20 -1.89
C PHE A 433 12.35 -1.19 -2.39
N ALA A 434 13.65 -1.48 -2.38
CA ALA A 434 14.20 -2.79 -2.72
C ALA A 434 15.27 -3.18 -1.70
N THR A 435 15.37 -4.48 -1.39
CA THR A 435 16.42 -5.02 -0.52
C THR A 435 16.82 -6.42 -0.96
N ILE A 436 18.01 -6.86 -0.54
CA ILE A 436 18.57 -8.16 -0.87
C ILE A 436 18.12 -9.17 0.19
N MET A 437 17.49 -10.26 -0.24
CA MET A 437 17.01 -11.33 0.65
C MET A 437 17.66 -12.68 0.27
N PRO A 438 18.87 -12.97 0.78
CA PRO A 438 19.63 -14.16 0.38
C PRO A 438 18.95 -15.47 0.77
N ASN A 439 18.21 -15.47 1.89
CA ASN A 439 17.46 -16.64 2.35
C ASN A 439 16.19 -16.82 1.51
N LYS A 440 16.18 -17.82 0.62
CA LYS A 440 15.04 -18.12 -0.25
C LYS A 440 13.82 -18.69 0.47
N GLU A 441 14.00 -19.14 1.72
CA GLU A 441 12.94 -19.70 2.55
C GLU A 441 12.04 -18.61 3.18
N ASP A 442 12.51 -17.37 3.22
CA ASP A 442 11.77 -16.24 3.76
C ASP A 442 10.63 -15.85 2.80
N LYS A 443 9.41 -16.21 3.21
CA LYS A 443 8.17 -15.95 2.44
C LYS A 443 7.58 -14.56 2.69
N VAL A 444 8.02 -13.86 3.73
CA VAL A 444 7.53 -12.53 4.11
C VAL A 444 8.59 -11.50 3.79
N PHE A 445 8.22 -10.50 3.01
CA PHE A 445 9.00 -9.30 2.75
C PHE A 445 8.52 -8.18 3.68
N CYS A 446 9.41 -7.69 4.54
CA CYS A 446 9.16 -6.54 5.40
C CYS A 446 9.79 -5.30 4.77
N CYS A 447 8.96 -4.36 4.31
CA CYS A 447 9.47 -3.12 3.73
C CYS A 447 10.12 -2.26 4.82
N GLN A 448 11.38 -1.87 4.65
CA GLN A 448 12.10 -1.03 5.61
C GLN A 448 11.97 0.47 5.32
N ASN A 449 11.28 0.84 4.23
CA ASN A 449 10.94 2.23 3.99
C ASN A 449 9.95 2.72 5.07
N LEU A 450 10.36 3.74 5.83
CA LEU A 450 9.62 4.33 6.94
C LEU A 450 8.20 4.80 6.56
N ASP A 451 7.98 5.17 5.29
CA ASP A 451 6.65 5.59 4.81
C ASP A 451 5.73 4.40 4.53
N CYS A 452 6.33 3.24 4.20
CA CYS A 452 5.60 2.05 3.81
C CYS A 452 5.39 1.13 5.03
N LEU A 453 6.48 0.54 5.55
CA LEU A 453 6.51 -0.44 6.65
C LEU A 453 5.51 -1.59 6.49
N LYS A 454 5.07 -1.88 5.25
CA LYS A 454 4.12 -2.96 4.97
C LYS A 454 4.83 -4.30 4.84
N GLU A 455 4.19 -5.33 5.34
CA GLU A 455 4.59 -6.71 5.11
C GLU A 455 3.83 -7.26 3.89
N SER A 456 4.56 -7.96 3.02
CA SER A 456 4.00 -8.59 1.82
C SER A 456 4.53 -10.00 1.65
N CYS A 457 3.81 -10.83 0.90
CA CYS A 457 4.32 -12.13 0.49
C CYS A 457 5.35 -11.96 -0.63
N ARG A 458 6.54 -12.53 -0.44
CA ARG A 458 7.62 -12.53 -1.45
C ARG A 458 7.22 -13.20 -2.77
N LEU A 459 6.32 -14.19 -2.71
CA LEU A 459 5.93 -15.02 -3.85
C LEU A 459 4.80 -14.40 -4.67
N CYS A 460 3.70 -14.00 -4.04
CA CYS A 460 2.54 -13.46 -4.74
C CYS A 460 2.44 -11.93 -4.72
N LYS A 461 3.29 -11.23 -3.95
CA LYS A 461 3.33 -9.77 -3.80
C LYS A 461 2.08 -9.14 -3.18
N GLU A 462 1.16 -9.95 -2.66
CA GLU A 462 0.00 -9.52 -1.88
C GLU A 462 0.39 -9.16 -0.43
N PRO A 463 -0.47 -8.46 0.33
CA PRO A 463 -0.26 -8.25 1.76
C PRO A 463 0.03 -9.55 2.50
N ASN A 464 0.84 -9.49 3.57
CA ASN A 464 1.20 -10.68 4.34
C ASN A 464 -0.04 -11.43 4.81
N HIS A 465 -0.04 -12.73 4.54
CA HIS A 465 -1.21 -13.57 4.65
C HIS A 465 -0.90 -14.94 5.28
N ILE A 466 0.29 -15.13 5.83
CA ILE A 466 0.62 -16.34 6.59
C ILE A 466 -0.32 -16.40 7.81
N PRO A 467 -1.03 -17.53 8.05
CA PRO A 467 -0.72 -18.90 7.59
C PRO A 467 -1.37 -19.37 6.28
N LEU A 468 -2.17 -18.55 5.60
CA LEU A 468 -2.85 -18.93 4.34
C LEU A 468 -1.85 -19.12 3.19
N HIS A 469 -2.16 -20.02 2.27
CA HIS A 469 -1.36 -20.26 1.08
C HIS A 469 -1.65 -19.24 -0.02
N CYS A 470 -0.66 -18.90 -0.86
CA CYS A 470 -0.84 -17.91 -1.93
C CYS A 470 -1.98 -18.26 -2.91
N ASP A 471 -2.24 -19.55 -3.13
CA ASP A 471 -3.30 -20.03 -4.02
C ASP A 471 -4.71 -19.81 -3.45
N GLU A 472 -4.84 -19.72 -2.13
CA GLU A 472 -6.12 -19.51 -1.47
C GLU A 472 -6.57 -18.04 -1.60
N ILE A 473 -5.62 -17.10 -1.60
CA ILE A 473 -5.91 -15.66 -1.68
C ILE A 473 -6.22 -15.22 -3.09
N LYS A 474 -5.46 -15.73 -4.06
CA LYS A 474 -5.78 -15.52 -5.49
C LYS A 474 -7.20 -16.03 -5.80
N LYS A 475 -7.63 -17.11 -5.15
CA LYS A 475 -8.98 -17.67 -5.32
C LYS A 475 -10.05 -16.90 -4.55
N GLN A 476 -9.80 -16.35 -3.36
CA GLN A 476 -10.86 -15.75 -2.54
C GLN A 476 -11.55 -14.54 -3.19
N GLY A 477 -10.81 -13.61 -3.81
CA GLY A 477 -11.42 -12.45 -4.49
C GLY A 477 -12.28 -12.87 -5.70
N GLU A 478 -11.75 -13.74 -6.56
CA GLU A 478 -12.44 -14.24 -7.75
C GLU A 478 -13.62 -15.17 -7.39
N THR A 479 -13.43 -16.08 -6.44
CA THR A 479 -14.45 -17.08 -6.05
C THR A 479 -15.64 -16.43 -5.35
N ASN A 480 -15.43 -15.38 -4.55
CA ASN A 480 -16.53 -14.68 -3.87
C ASN A 480 -17.44 -13.94 -4.86
N MET A 481 -16.86 -13.28 -5.86
CA MET A 481 -17.61 -12.61 -6.92
C MET A 481 -18.35 -13.61 -7.82
N MET A 482 -17.69 -14.71 -8.20
CA MET A 482 -18.30 -15.76 -9.01
C MET A 482 -19.47 -16.44 -8.31
N ALA A 483 -19.29 -16.86 -7.05
CA ALA A 483 -20.36 -17.47 -6.27
C ALA A 483 -21.55 -16.51 -6.09
N TYR A 484 -21.30 -15.21 -5.90
CA TYR A 484 -22.35 -14.20 -5.82
C TYR A 484 -23.17 -14.12 -7.12
N ILE A 485 -22.50 -14.08 -8.27
CA ILE A 485 -23.15 -14.02 -9.59
C ILE A 485 -23.95 -15.30 -9.86
N GLU A 486 -23.38 -16.48 -9.61
CA GLU A 486 -24.05 -17.78 -9.84
C GLU A 486 -25.32 -17.95 -8.99
N VAL A 487 -25.28 -17.53 -7.72
CA VAL A 487 -26.46 -17.53 -6.85
C VAL A 487 -27.56 -16.63 -7.43
N LYS A 488 -27.21 -15.42 -7.91
CA LYS A 488 -28.18 -14.50 -8.51
C LYS A 488 -28.76 -14.99 -9.84
N MET A 489 -27.96 -15.67 -10.65
CA MET A 489 -28.45 -16.32 -11.88
C MET A 489 -29.44 -17.45 -11.56
N THR A 490 -29.14 -18.26 -10.54
CA THR A 490 -30.02 -19.35 -10.10
C THR A 490 -31.33 -18.82 -9.51
N GLU A 491 -31.29 -17.77 -8.69
CA GLU A 491 -32.47 -17.09 -8.16
C GLU A 491 -33.38 -16.52 -9.26
N ALA A 492 -32.80 -16.00 -10.34
CA ALA A 492 -33.56 -15.44 -11.46
C ALA A 492 -34.36 -16.51 -12.21
N MET A 493 -33.80 -17.70 -12.40
CA MET A 493 -34.46 -18.83 -13.07
C MET A 493 -35.60 -19.41 -12.22
N LEU A 494 -35.41 -19.51 -10.90
CA LEU A 494 -36.42 -20.10 -10.02
C LEU A 494 -37.65 -19.20 -9.85
N ARG A 495 -38.81 -19.85 -9.72
CA ARG A 495 -40.08 -19.21 -9.34
C ARG A 495 -40.41 -19.57 -7.91
N THR A 496 -40.95 -18.62 -7.17
CA THR A 496 -41.32 -18.80 -5.76
C THR A 496 -42.82 -18.64 -5.63
N CYS A 497 -43.49 -19.62 -5.01
CA CYS A 497 -44.92 -19.51 -4.75
C CYS A 497 -45.20 -18.34 -3.79
N PRO A 498 -46.11 -17.41 -4.12
CA PRO A 498 -46.38 -16.23 -3.29
C PRO A 498 -47.04 -16.58 -1.95
N ASN A 499 -47.70 -17.75 -1.85
CA ASN A 499 -48.36 -18.18 -0.62
C ASN A 499 -47.44 -19.01 0.29
N CYS A 500 -46.86 -20.11 -0.23
CA CYS A 500 -46.07 -21.04 0.59
C CYS A 500 -44.55 -20.91 0.43
N ARG A 501 -44.06 -20.00 -0.42
CA ARG A 501 -42.63 -19.74 -0.71
C ARG A 501 -41.82 -20.95 -1.21
N LYS A 502 -42.47 -22.03 -1.65
CA LYS A 502 -41.76 -23.15 -2.29
C LYS A 502 -41.22 -22.70 -3.65
N ASN A 503 -39.94 -23.00 -3.91
CA ASN A 503 -39.29 -22.76 -5.19
C ASN A 503 -39.60 -23.88 -6.18
N PHE A 504 -39.80 -23.51 -7.44
CA PHE A 504 -40.06 -24.43 -8.54
C PHE A 504 -39.57 -23.84 -9.87
N TYR A 505 -39.38 -24.68 -10.87
CA TYR A 505 -39.13 -24.29 -12.25
C TYR A 505 -40.01 -25.14 -13.17
N LYS A 506 -40.24 -24.65 -14.38
CA LYS A 506 -41.04 -25.32 -15.40
C LYS A 506 -40.11 -25.94 -16.44
N GLU A 507 -40.34 -27.21 -16.76
CA GLU A 507 -39.62 -27.92 -17.83
C GLU A 507 -40.30 -27.74 -19.21
N SER A 508 -41.63 -27.86 -19.27
CA SER A 508 -42.44 -27.70 -20.49
C SER A 508 -43.93 -27.46 -20.14
N GLY A 509 -44.78 -27.13 -21.13
CA GLY A 509 -46.24 -27.05 -20.97
C GLY A 509 -46.84 -25.65 -20.81
N CYS A 510 -48.00 -25.53 -20.18
CA CYS A 510 -48.73 -24.25 -20.03
C CYS A 510 -48.05 -23.29 -19.03
N ASN A 511 -48.12 -21.97 -19.24
CA ASN A 511 -47.56 -20.97 -18.30
C ASN A 511 -48.43 -20.71 -17.06
N LYS A 512 -49.61 -21.31 -16.96
CA LYS A 512 -50.45 -21.29 -15.75
C LYS A 512 -49.97 -22.37 -14.77
N MET A 513 -49.27 -21.96 -13.72
CA MET A 513 -48.76 -22.88 -12.70
C MET A 513 -49.70 -22.94 -11.51
N THR A 514 -49.90 -24.14 -10.96
CA THR A 514 -50.68 -24.36 -9.74
C THR A 514 -49.76 -24.99 -8.70
N CYS A 515 -49.53 -24.30 -7.60
CA CYS A 515 -48.73 -24.84 -6.50
C CYS A 515 -49.52 -25.90 -5.73
N VAL A 516 -48.82 -26.77 -5.01
CA VAL A 516 -49.39 -27.78 -4.09
C VAL A 516 -50.30 -27.14 -3.03
N CYS A 517 -50.08 -25.87 -2.67
CA CYS A 517 -50.95 -25.13 -1.76
C CYS A 517 -52.25 -24.58 -2.41
N GLY A 518 -52.50 -24.88 -3.68
CA GLY A 518 -53.70 -24.48 -4.43
C GLY A 518 -53.61 -23.09 -5.10
N THR A 519 -52.58 -22.30 -4.82
CA THR A 519 -52.39 -20.97 -5.44
C THR A 519 -52.01 -21.12 -6.90
N THR A 520 -52.67 -20.39 -7.80
CA THR A 520 -52.29 -20.29 -9.22
C THR A 520 -51.39 -19.09 -9.47
N MET A 521 -50.44 -19.19 -10.40
CA MET A 521 -49.54 -18.09 -10.76
C MET A 521 -49.06 -18.19 -12.21
N CYS A 522 -48.69 -17.05 -12.79
CA CYS A 522 -48.09 -16.99 -14.11
C CYS A 522 -46.59 -17.29 -14.04
N TYR A 523 -46.09 -18.19 -14.88
CA TYR A 523 -44.67 -18.49 -14.95
C TYR A 523 -43.82 -17.33 -15.51
N VAL A 524 -44.40 -16.53 -16.43
CA VAL A 524 -43.71 -15.42 -17.12
C VAL A 524 -43.64 -14.19 -16.22
N CYS A 525 -44.78 -13.65 -15.79
CA CYS A 525 -44.84 -12.39 -15.06
C CYS A 525 -44.89 -12.54 -13.53
N ARG A 526 -44.90 -13.77 -13.01
CA ARG A 526 -44.90 -14.09 -11.56
C ARG A 526 -46.15 -13.62 -10.79
N GLU A 527 -47.20 -13.19 -11.48
CA GLU A 527 -48.46 -12.71 -10.89
C GLU A 527 -49.29 -13.86 -10.29
N ALA A 528 -49.87 -13.62 -9.11
CA ALA A 528 -50.60 -14.60 -8.31
C ALA A 528 -52.11 -14.62 -8.60
N ASN A 529 -52.78 -15.71 -8.25
CA ASN A 529 -54.24 -15.91 -8.34
C ASN A 529 -54.80 -15.66 -9.75
N ILE A 530 -54.05 -16.07 -10.78
CA ILE A 530 -54.43 -15.86 -12.18
C ILE A 530 -55.36 -16.96 -12.72
N GLY A 531 -56.28 -16.56 -13.59
CA GLY A 531 -57.09 -17.43 -14.45
C GLY A 531 -56.58 -17.46 -15.90
N TYR A 532 -57.28 -18.16 -16.79
CA TYR A 532 -56.87 -18.23 -18.21
C TYR A 532 -56.99 -16.89 -18.95
N ASN A 533 -57.88 -15.99 -18.51
CA ASN A 533 -58.04 -14.64 -19.06
C ASN A 533 -56.75 -13.79 -19.02
N HIS A 534 -55.83 -14.10 -18.10
CA HIS A 534 -54.51 -13.47 -18.04
C HIS A 534 -53.71 -13.65 -19.34
N PHE A 535 -53.90 -14.79 -20.02
CA PHE A 535 -53.13 -15.16 -21.19
C PHE A 535 -53.67 -14.63 -22.52
N GLU A 536 -54.85 -14.02 -22.50
CA GLU A 536 -55.43 -13.34 -23.66
C GLU A 536 -55.00 -11.87 -23.73
N VAL A 537 -54.62 -11.30 -22.58
CA VAL A 537 -54.41 -9.85 -22.43
C VAL A 537 -52.96 -9.48 -22.11
N LYS A 538 -52.24 -10.27 -21.30
CA LYS A 538 -50.97 -9.82 -20.68
C LYS A 538 -49.77 -10.72 -20.94
N CYS A 539 -49.94 -12.03 -21.04
CA CYS A 539 -48.83 -12.97 -21.23
C CYS A 539 -49.20 -14.07 -22.21
N PRO A 540 -48.25 -14.64 -22.98
CA PRO A 540 -48.56 -15.77 -23.85
C PRO A 540 -48.86 -17.03 -23.02
N LEU A 541 -49.87 -17.80 -23.44
CA LEU A 541 -50.29 -19.06 -22.79
C LEU A 541 -49.17 -20.10 -22.75
N ASP A 542 -48.36 -20.12 -23.81
CA ASP A 542 -47.13 -20.91 -23.92
C ASP A 542 -46.02 -20.04 -24.50
N SER A 543 -44.79 -20.27 -24.07
CA SER A 543 -43.63 -19.49 -24.46
C SER A 543 -42.36 -20.34 -24.43
N ASN A 544 -41.35 -19.93 -25.18
CA ASN A 544 -40.03 -20.56 -25.14
C ASN A 544 -39.38 -20.34 -23.76
N ILE A 545 -39.50 -21.34 -22.89
CA ILE A 545 -39.02 -21.29 -21.50
C ILE A 545 -37.50 -21.10 -21.46
N PHE A 546 -36.77 -21.73 -22.40
CA PHE A 546 -35.31 -21.63 -22.46
C PHE A 546 -34.86 -20.21 -22.78
N GLU A 547 -35.52 -19.55 -23.72
CA GLU A 547 -35.22 -18.17 -24.10
C GLU A 547 -35.56 -17.20 -22.97
N LEU A 548 -36.72 -17.40 -22.32
CA LEU A 548 -37.12 -16.64 -21.13
C LEU A 548 -36.09 -16.75 -19.99
N HIS A 549 -35.67 -17.98 -19.63
CA HIS A 549 -34.66 -18.17 -18.58
C HIS A 549 -33.31 -17.59 -18.97
N LYS A 550 -32.89 -17.72 -20.23
CA LYS A 550 -31.64 -17.15 -20.72
C LYS A 550 -31.62 -15.64 -20.53
N GLU A 551 -32.67 -14.95 -20.96
CA GLU A 551 -32.77 -13.48 -20.83
C GLU A 551 -32.83 -13.03 -19.36
N GLU A 552 -33.49 -13.79 -18.48
CA GLU A 552 -33.53 -13.49 -17.05
C GLU A 552 -32.17 -13.73 -16.37
N MET A 553 -31.49 -14.82 -16.68
CA MET A 553 -30.17 -15.15 -16.11
C MET A 553 -29.08 -14.17 -16.56
N LEU A 554 -29.11 -13.75 -17.83
CA LEU A 554 -28.16 -12.74 -18.35
C LEU A 554 -28.36 -11.38 -17.66
N ARG A 555 -29.60 -10.91 -17.56
CA ARG A 555 -29.91 -9.67 -16.84
C ARG A 555 -29.48 -9.73 -15.37
N ALA A 556 -29.78 -10.85 -14.69
CA ALA A 556 -29.38 -11.05 -13.31
C ALA A 556 -27.85 -11.08 -13.13
N SER A 557 -27.11 -11.67 -14.08
CA SER A 557 -25.65 -11.67 -14.07
C SER A 557 -25.08 -10.26 -14.24
N GLU A 558 -25.61 -9.46 -15.16
CA GLU A 558 -25.18 -8.08 -15.38
C GLU A 558 -25.45 -7.19 -14.16
N GLU A 559 -26.65 -7.30 -13.58
CA GLU A 559 -27.03 -6.56 -12.37
C GLU A 559 -26.20 -6.98 -11.16
N ALA A 560 -25.97 -8.28 -10.96
CA ALA A 560 -25.16 -8.80 -9.87
C ALA A 560 -23.71 -8.34 -10.00
N SER A 561 -23.14 -8.35 -11.21
CA SER A 561 -21.79 -7.87 -11.46
C SER A 561 -21.66 -6.37 -11.14
N LYS A 562 -22.61 -5.55 -11.57
CA LYS A 562 -22.62 -4.10 -11.26
C LYS A 562 -22.72 -3.84 -9.76
N LYS A 563 -23.66 -4.49 -9.07
CA LYS A 563 -23.84 -4.34 -7.61
C LYS A 563 -22.61 -4.78 -6.83
N TYR A 564 -22.01 -5.90 -7.21
CA TYR A 564 -20.80 -6.39 -6.55
C TYR A 564 -19.64 -5.40 -6.72
N ILE A 565 -19.48 -4.80 -7.90
CA ILE A 565 -18.45 -3.78 -8.17
C ILE A 565 -18.72 -2.48 -7.39
N GLU A 566 -20.00 -2.09 -7.22
CA GLU A 566 -20.38 -0.93 -6.40
C GLU A 566 -20.06 -1.15 -4.91
N GLU A 567 -20.27 -2.38 -4.41
CA GLU A 567 -19.99 -2.77 -3.02
C GLU A 567 -18.49 -3.06 -2.78
N HIS A 568 -17.76 -3.48 -3.82
CA HIS A 568 -16.35 -3.85 -3.79
C HIS A 568 -15.56 -3.19 -4.95
N PRO A 569 -15.11 -1.93 -4.78
CA PRO A 569 -14.40 -1.18 -5.82
C PRO A 569 -13.04 -1.77 -6.23
N ASP A 570 -12.48 -2.65 -5.41
CA ASP A 570 -11.27 -3.43 -5.64
C ASP A 570 -11.45 -4.57 -6.66
N ALA A 571 -12.69 -4.98 -6.92
CA ALA A 571 -13.03 -6.06 -7.86
C ALA A 571 -13.03 -5.64 -9.35
N VAL A 572 -12.86 -4.34 -9.67
CA VAL A 572 -12.98 -3.79 -11.03
C VAL A 572 -11.97 -4.39 -12.02
N ASN A 573 -10.80 -4.85 -11.55
CA ASN A 573 -9.73 -5.37 -12.39
C ASN A 573 -9.59 -6.90 -12.36
N LEU A 574 -10.55 -7.63 -11.78
CA LEU A 574 -10.52 -9.09 -11.76
C LEU A 574 -10.87 -9.63 -13.15
N ASN A 575 -9.91 -10.29 -13.79
CA ASN A 575 -10.10 -10.93 -15.09
C ASN A 575 -10.45 -12.41 -14.88
N PHE A 576 -11.70 -12.78 -15.15
CA PHE A 576 -12.16 -14.16 -14.95
C PHE A 576 -11.49 -15.14 -15.91
N LYS A 577 -11.01 -16.27 -15.38
CA LYS A 577 -10.64 -17.44 -16.21
C LYS A 577 -11.88 -18.12 -16.82
N TYR A 578 -13.04 -18.03 -16.15
CA TYR A 578 -14.32 -18.60 -16.57
C TYR A 578 -15.43 -17.60 -16.29
N ASP A 579 -16.22 -17.26 -17.32
CA ASP A 579 -17.30 -16.29 -17.24
C ASP A 579 -18.65 -17.03 -17.39
N PRO A 580 -19.47 -17.11 -16.31
CA PRO A 580 -20.77 -17.79 -16.34
C PRO A 580 -21.71 -17.27 -17.44
N SER A 581 -21.63 -15.99 -17.81
CA SER A 581 -22.44 -15.40 -18.89
C SER A 581 -21.97 -15.87 -20.27
N LYS A 582 -20.66 -16.00 -20.49
CA LYS A 582 -20.11 -16.56 -21.74
C LYS A 582 -20.46 -18.04 -21.88
N HIS A 583 -20.48 -18.80 -20.78
CA HIS A 583 -20.88 -20.20 -20.80
C HIS A 583 -22.35 -20.38 -21.22
N LEU A 584 -23.27 -19.56 -20.69
CA LEU A 584 -24.68 -19.56 -21.14
C LEU A 584 -24.83 -19.26 -22.64
N GLN A 585 -24.03 -18.33 -23.17
CA GLN A 585 -24.02 -18.03 -24.60
C GLN A 585 -23.48 -19.20 -25.44
N GLN A 586 -22.45 -19.89 -24.96
CA GLN A 586 -21.88 -21.08 -25.62
C GLN A 586 -22.84 -22.26 -25.64
N ILE A 587 -23.54 -22.55 -24.53
CA ILE A 587 -24.59 -23.58 -24.49
C ILE A 587 -25.68 -23.29 -25.54
N TRP A 588 -26.05 -22.01 -25.69
CA TRP A 588 -27.06 -21.59 -26.67
C TRP A 588 -26.58 -21.78 -28.12
N ILE A 589 -25.33 -21.40 -28.43
CA ILE A 589 -24.74 -21.63 -29.76
C ILE A 589 -24.67 -23.12 -30.08
N PHE A 590 -24.31 -23.96 -29.09
CA PHE A 590 -24.24 -25.40 -29.24
C PHE A 590 -25.62 -26.01 -29.53
N ARG A 591 -26.65 -25.61 -28.78
CA ARG A 591 -28.04 -26.07 -28.99
C ARG A 591 -28.58 -25.66 -30.37
N PHE A 592 -28.34 -24.42 -30.79
CA PHE A 592 -28.78 -23.92 -32.10
C PHE A 592 -28.09 -24.64 -33.26
N ARG A 593 -26.80 -24.99 -33.09
CA ARG A 593 -25.98 -25.64 -34.11
C ARG A 593 -26.24 -27.14 -34.25
N TYR A 594 -26.70 -27.83 -33.19
CA TYR A 594 -26.88 -29.29 -33.20
C TYR A 594 -28.32 -29.80 -33.02
N LYS A 595 -29.33 -28.91 -32.90
CA LYS A 595 -30.75 -29.28 -32.72
C LYS A 595 -30.99 -30.38 -31.66
N MET A 596 -30.26 -30.33 -30.54
CA MET A 596 -30.41 -31.30 -29.44
C MET A 596 -31.28 -30.75 -28.32
N ASP A 597 -32.24 -31.55 -27.85
CA ASP A 597 -33.05 -31.29 -26.66
C ASP A 597 -32.27 -31.67 -25.39
N LEU A 598 -31.31 -30.83 -25.01
CA LEU A 598 -30.60 -30.97 -23.73
C LEU A 598 -31.49 -30.51 -22.58
N ASN A 599 -31.64 -31.35 -21.55
CA ASN A 599 -32.34 -31.02 -20.30
C ASN A 599 -31.39 -30.35 -19.28
N TYR A 600 -31.92 -29.90 -18.15
CA TYR A 600 -31.14 -29.21 -17.10
C TYR A 600 -30.00 -30.07 -16.51
N ASN A 601 -30.19 -31.39 -16.41
CA ASN A 601 -29.16 -32.30 -15.91
C ASN A 601 -28.02 -32.49 -16.94
N ASP A 602 -28.32 -32.44 -18.24
CA ASP A 602 -27.30 -32.50 -19.29
C ASP A 602 -26.42 -31.24 -19.31
N ILE A 603 -27.02 -30.08 -18.99
CA ILE A 603 -26.32 -28.79 -18.86
C ILE A 603 -25.42 -28.79 -17.62
N LEU A 604 -25.90 -29.31 -16.49
CA LEU A 604 -25.08 -29.48 -15.29
C LEU A 604 -23.94 -30.49 -15.50
N ALA A 605 -24.16 -31.58 -16.23
CA ALA A 605 -23.12 -32.56 -16.54
C ALA A 605 -21.99 -31.99 -17.41
N LEU A 606 -22.32 -31.09 -18.35
CA LEU A 606 -21.34 -30.34 -19.16
C LEU A 606 -20.62 -29.24 -18.36
N HIS A 607 -21.15 -28.81 -17.22
CA HIS A 607 -20.55 -27.80 -16.35
C HIS A 607 -19.48 -28.39 -15.40
N TYR A 608 -19.56 -29.70 -15.09
CA TYR A 608 -18.63 -30.39 -14.18
C TYR A 608 -17.51 -31.18 -14.91
N GLN A 609 -17.50 -31.18 -16.24
CA GLN A 609 -16.38 -31.63 -17.08
C GLN A 609 -15.58 -30.42 -17.57
#